data_AF-A0A7S3F4Z9-F1
#
_entry.id   AF-A0A7S3F4Z9-F1
#
_cell.length_a   1.000
_cell.length_b   1.000
_cell.length_c   1.000
_cell.angle_alpha   90.00
_cell.angle_beta   90.00
_cell.angle_gamma   90.00
#
_symmetry.space_group_name_H-M   'P 1'
#
loop_
_entity.id
_entity.type
_entity.pdbx_description
1 polymer ?
#
loop_
_entity_poly.entity_id
_entity_poly.type
_entity_poly.pdbx_seq_one_letter_code
_entity_poly.pdbx_strand_id
1 'polypeptide(L)'
;AILVFLPGIADISSLLNSLQVSRRFGDVSAFRVLPLHSSLSPAEQSAVFDTMPPGVRKIVLATNIAETSITIDDAVFVIDSGRAKQMLFDERKQMRRLVDCWISQAEA
;
A
#
# COMPACT_ATOMS: atom_id res chain seq x y z
N ALA A 1 -13.07 -1.61 -4.05
CA ALA A 1 -11.61 -1.81 -3.99
C ALA A 1 -11.18 -2.89 -3.00
N ILE A 2 -9.95 -3.40 -3.21
CA ILE A 2 -9.13 -4.12 -2.23
C ILE A 2 -8.00 -3.17 -1.82
N LEU A 3 -7.77 -2.98 -0.52
CA LEU A 3 -6.64 -2.24 0.03
C LEU A 3 -5.63 -3.21 0.63
N VAL A 4 -4.35 -3.05 0.31
CA VAL A 4 -3.26 -3.93 0.75
C VAL A 4 -2.19 -3.11 1.45
N PHE A 5 -1.90 -3.42 2.72
CA PHE A 5 -0.85 -2.77 3.50
C PHE A 5 0.47 -3.54 3.43
N LEU A 6 1.52 -2.81 3.03
CA LEU A 6 2.88 -3.31 2.84
C LEU A 6 3.89 -2.42 3.59
N PRO A 7 5.07 -2.96 3.96
CA PRO A 7 6.03 -2.23 4.80
C PRO A 7 6.63 -0.98 4.17
N GLY A 8 6.72 -0.91 2.83
CA GLY A 8 7.38 0.19 2.15
C GLY A 8 7.30 0.13 0.63
N ILE A 9 7.89 1.15 -0.01
CA ILE A 9 7.86 1.32 -1.47
C ILE A 9 8.49 0.15 -2.23
N ALA A 10 9.54 -0.47 -1.69
CA ALA A 10 10.18 -1.62 -2.34
C ALA A 10 9.23 -2.81 -2.45
N ASP A 11 8.47 -3.07 -1.38
CA ASP A 11 7.46 -4.13 -1.33
C ASP A 11 6.29 -3.81 -2.25
N ILE A 12 5.83 -2.56 -2.26
CA ILE A 12 4.80 -2.06 -3.19
C ILE A 12 5.23 -2.27 -4.64
N SER A 13 6.42 -1.84 -5.02
CA SER A 13 6.92 -1.98 -6.39
C SER A 13 7.09 -3.44 -6.80
N SER A 14 7.60 -4.28 -5.90
CA SER A 14 7.76 -5.72 -6.14
C SER A 14 6.40 -6.42 -6.39
N LEU A 15 5.41 -6.14 -5.54
CA LEU A 15 4.07 -6.71 -5.71
C LEU A 15 3.36 -6.15 -6.94
N LEU A 16 3.47 -4.84 -7.20
CA LEU A 16 2.90 -4.21 -8.38
C LEU A 16 3.39 -4.89 -9.67
N ASN A 17 4.71 -5.06 -9.81
CA ASN A 17 5.31 -5.73 -10.96
C ASN A 17 4.82 -7.18 -11.08
N SER A 18 4.75 -7.90 -9.96
CA SER A 18 4.30 -9.30 -9.93
C SER A 18 2.82 -9.44 -10.36
N LEU A 19 1.96 -8.50 -9.93
CA LEU A 19 0.55 -8.48 -10.31
C LEU A 19 0.36 -8.08 -11.78
N GLN A 20 1.15 -7.14 -12.29
CA GLN A 20 1.07 -6.72 -13.70
C GLN A 20 1.47 -7.82 -14.68
N VAL A 21 2.45 -8.67 -14.33
CA VAL A 21 2.87 -9.80 -15.18
C VAL A 21 1.94 -11.02 -15.04
N SER A 22 1.12 -11.06 -13.98
CA SER A 22 0.15 -12.13 -13.79
C SER A 22 -0.93 -12.11 -14.87
N ARG A 23 -1.24 -13.27 -15.46
CA ARG A 23 -2.32 -13.41 -16.46
C ARG A 23 -3.68 -12.92 -15.95
N ARG A 24 -3.92 -13.03 -14.65
CA ARG A 24 -5.20 -12.67 -14.05
C ARG A 24 -5.26 -11.19 -13.64
N PHE A 25 -4.23 -10.72 -12.94
CA PHE A 25 -4.23 -9.38 -12.35
C PHE A 25 -3.64 -8.31 -13.28
N GLY A 26 -2.93 -8.72 -14.33
CA GLY A 26 -2.46 -7.85 -15.40
C GLY A 26 -3.52 -7.52 -16.45
N ASP A 27 -4.67 -8.19 -16.43
CA ASP A 27 -5.80 -7.84 -17.30
C ASP A 27 -6.45 -6.54 -16.84
N VAL A 28 -6.10 -5.46 -17.52
CA VAL A 28 -6.59 -4.09 -17.24
C VAL A 28 -8.09 -3.92 -17.47
N SER A 29 -8.74 -4.84 -18.20
CA SER A 29 -10.19 -4.83 -18.37
C SER A 29 -10.93 -5.39 -17.15
N ALA A 30 -10.23 -6.10 -16.26
CA ALA A 30 -10.78 -6.71 -15.06
C ALA A 30 -10.20 -6.13 -13.77
N PHE A 31 -8.94 -5.67 -13.76
CA PHE A 31 -8.26 -5.17 -12.57
C PHE A 31 -7.47 -3.89 -12.82
N ARG A 32 -7.48 -3.00 -11.82
CA ARG A 32 -6.60 -1.84 -11.78
C ARG A 32 -5.78 -1.84 -10.49
N VAL A 33 -4.48 -2.11 -10.61
CA VAL A 33 -3.53 -2.09 -9.49
C VAL A 33 -2.84 -0.73 -9.42
N LEU A 34 -2.93 -0.05 -8.27
CA LEU A 34 -2.42 1.31 -8.04
C LEU A 34 -1.52 1.35 -6.79
N PRO A 35 -0.31 1.91 -6.88
CA PRO A 35 0.53 2.15 -5.71
C PRO A 35 0.09 3.42 -4.97
N LEU A 36 0.28 3.43 -3.65
CA LEU A 36 0.03 4.58 -2.79
C LEU A 36 1.17 4.70 -1.77
N HIS A 37 1.99 5.73 -1.91
CA HIS A 37 3.14 5.99 -1.05
C HIS A 37 3.46 7.48 -1.05
N SER A 38 4.03 7.99 0.06
CA SER A 38 4.35 9.41 0.24
C SER A 38 5.38 9.96 -0.75
N SER A 39 6.15 9.10 -1.41
CA SER A 39 7.13 9.50 -2.44
C SER A 39 6.52 9.67 -3.84
N LEU A 40 5.26 9.32 -4.04
CA LEU A 40 4.58 9.48 -5.33
C LEU A 40 4.19 10.94 -5.54
N SER A 41 4.10 11.36 -6.80
CA SER A 41 3.58 12.69 -7.14
C SER A 41 2.11 12.85 -6.73
N PRO A 42 1.61 14.07 -6.49
CA PRO A 42 0.20 14.29 -6.13
C PRO A 42 -0.78 13.74 -7.16
N ALA A 43 -0.42 13.76 -8.45
CA ALA A 43 -1.24 13.19 -9.51
C ALA A 43 -1.34 11.66 -9.40
N GLU A 44 -0.23 10.98 -9.13
CA GLU A 44 -0.21 9.53 -8.93
C GLU A 44 -0.96 9.11 -7.66
N GLN A 45 -0.83 9.87 -6.57
CA GLN A 45 -1.59 9.63 -5.35
C GLN A 45 -3.09 9.83 -5.59
N SER A 46 -3.48 10.82 -6.41
CA SER A 46 -4.89 11.10 -6.66
C SER A 46 -5.61 9.98 -7.41
N ALA A 47 -4.88 9.20 -8.22
CA ALA A 47 -5.45 8.12 -9.03
C ALA A 47 -6.16 7.02 -8.19
N VAL A 48 -5.82 6.87 -6.91
CA VAL A 48 -6.48 5.90 -6.02
C VAL A 48 -7.92 6.28 -5.66
N PHE A 49 -8.27 7.57 -5.79
CA PHE A 49 -9.61 8.08 -5.51
C PHE A 49 -10.54 8.00 -6.73
N ASP A 50 -9.99 7.70 -7.90
CA ASP A 50 -10.80 7.55 -9.11
C ASP A 50 -11.77 6.36 -8.98
N THR A 51 -12.98 6.56 -9.53
CA THR A 51 -13.98 5.51 -9.65
C THR A 51 -13.64 4.62 -10.84
N MET A 52 -13.62 3.31 -10.64
CA MET A 52 -13.33 2.36 -11.71
C MET A 52 -14.55 2.11 -12.60
N PRO A 53 -14.35 1.83 -13.90
CA PRO A 53 -15.42 1.39 -14.79
C PRO A 53 -16.14 0.14 -14.25
N PRO A 54 -17.42 -0.07 -14.59
CA PRO A 54 -18.14 -1.28 -14.21
C PRO A 54 -17.39 -2.55 -14.62
N GLY A 55 -17.27 -3.51 -13.70
CA GLY A 55 -16.55 -4.77 -13.93
C GLY A 55 -15.05 -4.72 -13.64
N VAL A 56 -14.45 -3.53 -13.50
CA VAL A 56 -13.04 -3.37 -13.16
C VAL A 56 -12.87 -3.27 -11.65
N ARG A 57 -12.08 -4.17 -11.06
CA ARG A 57 -11.78 -4.17 -9.61
C ARG A 57 -10.50 -3.39 -9.31
N LYS A 58 -10.62 -2.35 -8.48
CA LYS A 58 -9.49 -1.58 -7.94
C LYS A 58 -8.74 -2.37 -6.87
N ILE A 59 -7.40 -2.37 -6.94
CA ILE A 59 -6.47 -2.89 -5.94
C ILE A 59 -5.48 -1.77 -5.60
N VAL A 60 -5.47 -1.31 -4.36
CA VAL A 60 -4.57 -0.25 -3.87
C VAL A 60 -3.49 -0.89 -3.01
N LEU A 61 -2.22 -0.65 -3.35
CA LEU A 61 -1.05 -1.12 -2.61
C LEU A 61 -0.48 0.05 -1.82
N ALA A 62 -0.62 0.04 -0.50
CA ALA A 62 -0.32 1.16 0.36
C ALA A 62 0.64 0.79 1.49
N THR A 63 1.23 1.79 2.14
CA THR A 63 1.87 1.61 3.46
C THR A 63 0.94 2.07 4.56
N ASN A 64 1.23 1.66 5.79
CA ASN A 64 0.46 2.04 6.98
C ASN A 64 0.52 3.55 7.26
N ILE A 65 1.48 4.27 6.67
CA ILE A 65 1.50 5.75 6.70
C ILE A 65 0.27 6.34 5.97
N ALA A 66 -0.28 5.62 4.99
CA ALA A 66 -1.53 5.97 4.33
C ALA A 66 -2.77 5.57 5.14
N GLU A 67 -2.65 4.65 6.11
CA GLU A 67 -3.79 4.09 6.87
C GLU A 67 -4.53 5.15 7.70
N THR A 68 -3.80 6.02 8.39
CA THR A 68 -4.41 7.04 9.27
C THR A 68 -4.83 8.31 8.54
N SER A 69 -4.46 8.49 7.26
CA SER A 69 -4.65 9.76 6.54
C SER A 69 -5.43 9.64 5.23
N ILE A 70 -5.70 8.43 4.73
CA ILE A 70 -6.36 8.22 3.45
C ILE A 70 -7.60 7.36 3.62
N THR A 71 -8.75 7.93 3.25
CA THR A 71 -10.02 7.21 3.14
C THR A 71 -10.21 6.78 1.70
N ILE A 72 -10.16 5.47 1.42
CA ILE A 72 -10.54 4.89 0.14
C ILE A 72 -11.98 4.44 0.26
N ASP A 73 -12.93 5.30 -0.16
CA ASP A 73 -14.36 5.13 0.10
C ASP A 73 -14.95 3.80 -0.39
N ASP A 74 -14.40 3.25 -1.47
CA ASP A 74 -14.89 2.00 -2.05
C ASP A 74 -14.13 0.75 -1.56
N ALA A 75 -13.25 0.85 -0.56
CA ALA A 75 -12.53 -0.29 -0.01
C ALA A 75 -13.46 -1.21 0.80
N VAL A 76 -13.64 -2.45 0.32
CA VAL A 76 -14.49 -3.48 0.98
C VAL A 76 -13.65 -4.61 1.56
N PHE A 77 -12.41 -4.76 1.07
CA PHE A 77 -11.47 -5.77 1.54
C PHE A 77 -10.18 -5.09 1.94
N VAL A 78 -9.64 -5.47 3.09
CA VAL A 78 -8.33 -5.05 3.57
C VAL A 78 -7.46 -6.29 3.74
N ILE A 79 -6.24 -6.23 3.23
CA ILE A 79 -5.20 -7.25 3.41
C ILE A 79 -4.03 -6.55 4.07
N ASP A 80 -3.76 -6.88 5.33
CA ASP A 80 -2.60 -6.39 6.03
C ASP A 80 -1.49 -7.44 6.06
N SER A 81 -0.28 -7.04 5.67
CA SER A 81 0.93 -7.89 5.80
C SER A 81 1.39 -8.06 7.24
N GLY A 82 0.87 -7.25 8.18
CA GLY A 82 1.24 -7.25 9.58
C GLY A 82 2.62 -6.66 9.85
N ARG A 83 3.21 -5.99 8.84
CA ARG A 83 4.59 -5.48 8.89
C ARG A 83 4.64 -4.01 8.49
N ALA A 84 5.40 -3.23 9.24
CA ALA A 84 5.62 -1.82 8.95
C ALA A 84 7.07 -1.42 9.22
N LYS A 85 7.53 -0.36 8.54
CA LYS A 85 8.80 0.28 8.86
C LYS A 85 8.58 1.33 9.97
N GLN A 86 9.12 1.07 11.15
CA GLN A 86 9.05 1.99 12.29
C GLN A 86 10.41 2.65 12.56
N MET A 87 10.37 3.91 12.98
CA MET A 87 11.56 4.65 13.41
C MET A 87 11.88 4.30 14.86
N LEU A 88 12.91 3.50 15.08
CA LEU A 88 13.42 3.15 16.40
C LEU A 88 14.60 4.05 16.79
N PHE A 89 14.65 4.46 18.05
CA PHE A 89 15.77 5.21 18.61
C PHE A 89 16.72 4.28 19.36
N ASP A 90 17.97 4.22 18.92
CA ASP A 90 19.05 3.50 19.63
C ASP A 90 19.71 4.48 20.60
N GLU A 91 19.34 4.40 21.88
CA GLU A 91 19.85 5.28 22.94
C GLU A 91 21.37 5.19 23.11
N ARG A 92 21.96 4.01 22.90
CA ARG A 92 23.41 3.82 23.06
C ARG A 92 24.18 4.51 21.94
N LYS A 93 23.61 4.54 20.75
CA LYS A 93 24.23 5.16 19.57
C LYS A 93 23.74 6.58 19.30
N GLN A 94 22.76 7.07 20.07
CA GLN A 94 22.11 8.37 19.86
C GLN A 94 21.64 8.56 18.40
N MET A 95 21.13 7.48 17.79
CA MET A 95 20.75 7.46 16.37
C MET A 95 19.37 6.87 16.18
N ARG A 96 18.63 7.44 15.21
CA ARG A 96 17.36 6.88 14.74
C ARG A 96 17.61 5.91 13.59
N ARG A 97 16.89 4.78 13.59
CA ARG A 97 16.98 3.75 12.55
C ARG A 97 15.58 3.38 12.10
N LEU A 98 15.40 3.25 10.79
CA LEU A 98 14.17 2.71 10.22
C LEU A 98 14.31 1.19 10.16
N VAL A 99 13.46 0.48 10.90
CA VAL A 99 13.51 -0.98 11.02
C VAL A 99 12.17 -1.55 10.59
N ASP A 100 12.21 -2.67 9.87
CA ASP A 100 11.02 -3.43 9.50
C ASP A 100 10.66 -4.38 10.64
N CYS A 101 9.46 -4.20 11.21
CA CYS A 101 8.96 -4.92 12.38
C CYS A 101 7.49 -5.30 12.24
N TRP A 102 7.06 -6.20 13.12
CA TRP A 102 5.64 -6.52 13.28
C TRP A 102 4.89 -5.30 13.82
N ILE A 103 3.68 -5.09 13.30
CA ILE A 103 2.77 -4.06 13.80
C ILE A 103 2.21 -4.46 15.18
N SER A 104 1.81 -3.45 15.95
CA SER A 104 1.12 -3.66 17.22
C SER A 104 -0.33 -4.12 17.00
N GLN A 105 -0.97 -4.64 18.06
CA GLN A 105 -2.40 -4.97 18.02
C GLN A 105 -3.30 -3.75 17.81
N ALA A 106 -2.81 -2.53 18.05
CA ALA A 106 -3.57 -1.32 17.81
C ALA A 106 -3.51 -0.85 16.34
N GLU A 107 -2.50 -1.31 15.60
CA GLU A 107 -2.32 -1.06 14.17
C GLU A 107 -2.94 -2.18 13.31
N ALA A 108 -3.41 -3.28 13.91
CA ALA A 108 -4.01 -4.44 13.24
C ALA A 108 -5.55 -4.41 13.34
#